data_AF-A0A355FZ30-F1
#
_entry.id   AF-A0A355FZ30-F1
#
_cell.length_a   1.000
_cell.length_b   1.000
_cell.length_c   1.000
_cell.angle_alpha   90.00
_cell.angle_beta   90.00
_cell.angle_gamma   90.00
#
_symmetry.space_group_name_H-M   'P 1'
#
loop_
_entity.id
_entity.type
_entity.pdbx_description
1 polymer ?
#
loop_
_entity_poly.entity_id
_entity_poly.type
_entity_poly.pdbx_seq_one_letter_code
_entity_poly.pdbx_strand_id
1 'polypeptide(L)'
;MSHTPNYDAKVKSILDATSPGERTCELTGEKWEMTEEEIGWYKKFNVPPSKRSPLTRAKITSSFWVGFQWWNWKHPKSGVTIISPYHPATGVSVLPDKEWFDQDFSSEYLDDDPNRSVFDVMYELTRNIPLPAHSHAKEPENSVAILSHGDRNSYFSLGSESEQSLFVWWSTRVQTSCLVWNSDQVAESYSVANSKNIHNSLFVRDSSDVLSSAFCFLCEDIESCFGATNQSHQKFIFFNEQLSESEFHSRREKVDLSKRSELEKWMGKFRDLVGNKTIWPENLNAGDIQSTGEYLYDVSDCHACYACVKHSKDLFYCSFAAEGSDSAFSTPIFSSKCFEATNQFQSHDIRYSYACYRCQSMEYSYLCYDCEDCFGCVGLHRKKNHIFNKSYAEDAYWQKLDEIKCRMLDRDEYGQFFPIRMSPTYFGEAGAVNHFGADLSEWERLGGTSFDPESAGAIGDLAKGDSTPSCEIPDAIDEMKDKDWVGRVVLDEAARRKFRFLKPELDFYRRKKIAPPTRHFTWRMIDLLHESNLAVFEDVDCAKCSQPIRVAKNMVYPNRTIYCKPCYLTYLEQHG
;
A
#
# COMPACT_ATOMS: atom_id res chain seq x y z
N MET A 1 -13.47 32.45 -18.10
CA MET A 1 -12.10 33.02 -18.15
C MET A 1 -11.30 32.33 -17.07
N SER A 2 -10.02 32.05 -17.29
CA SER A 2 -9.19 31.43 -16.26
C SER A 2 -9.00 32.35 -15.07
N HIS A 3 -8.94 31.78 -13.87
CA HIS A 3 -8.66 32.51 -12.64
C HIS A 3 -7.16 32.81 -12.44
N THR A 4 -6.27 32.12 -13.16
CA THR A 4 -4.81 32.30 -13.11
C THR A 4 -4.23 32.55 -14.50
N PRO A 5 -4.57 33.68 -15.14
CA PRO A 5 -4.25 33.92 -16.55
C PRO A 5 -2.74 34.07 -16.82
N ASN A 6 -1.95 34.57 -15.86
CA ASN A 6 -0.51 34.71 -16.07
C ASN A 6 0.18 33.35 -16.03
N TYR A 7 -0.20 32.48 -15.09
CA TYR A 7 0.27 31.11 -15.03
C TYR A 7 -0.10 30.35 -16.31
N ASP A 8 -1.36 30.46 -16.76
CA ASP A 8 -1.83 29.79 -17.98
C ASP A 8 -1.03 30.17 -19.22
N ALA A 9 -0.72 31.46 -19.37
CA ALA A 9 0.10 31.93 -20.48
C ALA A 9 1.51 31.32 -20.45
N LYS A 10 2.12 31.23 -19.26
CA LYS A 10 3.46 30.66 -19.07
C LYS A 10 3.47 29.14 -19.32
N VAL A 11 2.59 28.39 -18.68
CA VAL A 11 2.56 26.92 -18.81
C VAL A 11 2.18 26.51 -20.22
N LYS A 12 1.28 27.25 -20.89
CA LYS A 12 0.94 27.00 -22.30
C LYS A 12 2.18 27.07 -23.20
N SER A 13 3.06 28.05 -22.99
CA SER A 13 4.31 28.14 -23.77
C SER A 13 5.21 26.93 -23.57
N ILE A 14 5.24 26.35 -22.36
CA ILE A 14 6.01 25.14 -22.05
C ILE A 14 5.36 23.92 -22.73
N LEU A 15 4.03 23.79 -22.61
CA LEU A 15 3.26 22.68 -23.18
C LEU A 15 3.28 22.66 -24.71
N ASP A 16 3.21 23.82 -25.36
CA ASP A 16 3.30 23.95 -26.81
C ASP A 16 4.70 23.57 -27.33
N ALA A 17 5.74 23.79 -26.52
CA ALA A 17 7.11 23.42 -26.84
C ALA A 17 7.45 21.96 -26.49
N THR A 18 6.58 21.26 -25.74
CA THR A 18 6.82 19.89 -25.31
C THR A 18 6.47 18.90 -26.42
N SER A 19 7.44 18.09 -26.83
CA SER A 19 7.28 17.04 -27.85
C SER A 19 7.60 15.65 -27.28
N PRO A 20 7.09 14.56 -27.86
CA PRO A 20 7.50 13.21 -27.48
C PRO A 20 9.01 12.98 -27.59
N GLY A 21 9.52 11.97 -26.91
CA GLY A 21 10.91 11.52 -27.03
C GLY A 21 11.53 11.06 -25.71
N GLU A 22 12.73 10.50 -25.82
CA GLU A 22 13.50 10.04 -24.67
C GLU A 22 13.78 11.20 -23.70
N ARG A 23 13.68 10.93 -22.40
CA ARG A 23 14.01 11.79 -21.28
C ARG A 23 14.90 11.05 -20.30
N THR A 24 15.62 11.79 -19.46
CA THR A 24 16.46 11.25 -18.39
C THR A 24 16.00 11.82 -17.06
N CYS A 25 15.75 10.95 -16.08
CA CYS A 25 15.22 11.32 -14.78
C CYS A 25 16.29 12.07 -14.01
N GLU A 26 15.97 13.29 -13.54
CA GLU A 26 16.93 14.14 -12.84
C GLU A 26 17.46 13.54 -11.53
N LEU A 27 16.66 12.69 -10.86
CA LEU A 27 17.02 12.10 -9.56
C LEU A 27 17.73 10.76 -9.67
N THR A 28 17.32 9.93 -10.63
CA THR A 28 17.78 8.53 -10.73
C THR A 28 18.71 8.29 -11.92
N GLY A 29 18.68 9.16 -12.94
CA GLY A 29 19.35 8.94 -14.22
C GLY A 29 18.64 7.93 -15.12
N GLU A 30 17.51 7.38 -14.69
CA GLU A 30 16.69 6.45 -15.47
C GLU A 30 16.18 7.13 -16.74
N LYS A 31 16.24 6.44 -17.88
CA LYS A 31 15.67 6.92 -19.13
C LYS A 31 14.24 6.43 -19.30
N TRP A 32 13.37 7.28 -19.82
CA TRP A 32 12.02 6.89 -20.23
C TRP A 32 11.61 7.61 -21.51
N GLU A 33 10.67 7.01 -22.25
CA GLU A 33 10.07 7.63 -23.42
C GLU A 33 8.84 8.43 -22.98
N MET A 34 8.87 9.76 -23.13
CA MET A 34 7.71 10.62 -22.89
C MET A 34 6.80 10.55 -24.13
N THR A 35 5.61 9.97 -24.00
CA THR A 35 4.70 9.71 -25.12
C THR A 35 3.77 10.90 -25.41
N GLU A 36 3.10 10.88 -26.56
CA GLU A 36 2.03 11.84 -26.86
C GLU A 36 0.90 11.80 -25.83
N GLU A 37 0.57 10.60 -25.32
CA GLU A 37 -0.44 10.41 -24.29
C GLU A 37 -0.04 11.09 -22.98
N GLU A 38 1.19 10.90 -22.52
CA GLU A 38 1.72 11.57 -21.32
C GLU A 38 1.64 13.09 -21.47
N ILE A 39 2.00 13.63 -22.64
CA ILE A 39 1.87 15.06 -22.95
C ILE A 39 0.41 15.50 -22.96
N GLY A 40 -0.49 14.66 -23.46
CA GLY A 40 -1.94 14.85 -23.39
C GLY A 40 -2.43 15.04 -21.96
N TRP A 41 -1.92 14.26 -21.01
CA TRP A 41 -2.24 14.41 -19.60
C TRP A 41 -1.74 15.74 -19.01
N TYR A 42 -0.50 16.15 -19.32
CA TYR A 42 0.01 17.46 -18.90
C TYR A 42 -0.86 18.62 -19.43
N LYS A 43 -1.29 18.53 -20.70
CA LYS A 43 -2.20 19.52 -21.31
C LYS A 43 -3.59 19.49 -20.67
N LYS A 44 -4.15 18.32 -20.41
CA LYS A 44 -5.47 18.13 -19.78
C LYS A 44 -5.53 18.77 -18.39
N PHE A 45 -4.45 18.64 -17.62
CA PHE A 45 -4.36 19.20 -16.27
C PHE A 45 -3.76 20.61 -16.21
N ASN A 46 -3.31 21.15 -17.35
CA ASN A 46 -2.66 22.46 -17.45
C ASN A 46 -1.47 22.59 -16.49
N VAL A 47 -0.59 21.58 -16.51
CA VAL A 47 0.61 21.47 -15.68
C VAL A 47 1.86 21.26 -16.55
N PRO A 48 3.05 21.71 -16.13
CA PRO A 48 4.27 21.48 -16.91
C PRO A 48 4.65 19.97 -16.91
N PRO A 49 5.40 19.51 -17.94
CA PRO A 49 5.94 18.16 -17.94
C PRO A 49 6.94 17.95 -16.80
N SER A 50 6.94 16.74 -16.22
CA SER A 50 7.88 16.42 -15.15
C SER A 50 9.29 16.12 -15.68
N LYS A 51 10.30 16.44 -14.87
CA LYS A 51 11.71 16.05 -15.09
C LYS A 51 12.04 14.68 -14.48
N ARG A 52 11.05 14.02 -13.87
CA ARG A 52 11.18 12.72 -13.21
C ARG A 52 10.42 11.66 -13.99
N SER A 53 10.99 10.46 -14.07
CA SER A 53 10.32 9.34 -14.73
C SER A 53 8.99 9.03 -14.03
N PRO A 54 7.99 8.49 -14.76
CA PRO A 54 6.74 8.01 -14.16
C PRO A 54 6.95 7.11 -12.94
N LEU A 55 7.92 6.19 -13.02
CA LEU A 55 8.26 5.28 -11.92
C LEU A 55 8.84 6.04 -10.71
N THR A 56 9.73 7.00 -10.93
CA THR A 56 10.28 7.84 -9.86
C THR A 56 9.17 8.65 -9.17
N ARG A 57 8.23 9.19 -9.95
CA ARG A 57 7.06 9.92 -9.41
C ARG A 57 6.18 9.02 -8.56
N ALA A 58 5.89 7.80 -9.05
CA ALA A 58 5.13 6.80 -8.29
C ALA A 58 5.83 6.40 -6.98
N LYS A 59 7.17 6.26 -6.97
CA LYS A 59 7.95 6.03 -5.74
C LYS A 59 7.89 7.22 -4.78
N ILE A 60 7.95 8.45 -5.28
CA ILE A 60 7.83 9.65 -4.44
C ILE A 60 6.44 9.73 -3.80
N THR A 61 5.37 9.60 -4.57
CA THR A 61 4.00 9.69 -4.04
C THR A 61 3.70 8.53 -3.08
N SER A 62 4.11 7.31 -3.42
CA SER A 62 3.95 6.14 -2.55
C SER A 62 4.79 6.16 -1.28
N SER A 63 5.80 7.03 -1.21
CA SER A 63 6.54 7.28 0.03
C SER A 63 5.68 7.91 1.12
N PHE A 64 4.50 8.45 0.79
CA PHE A 64 3.53 9.00 1.75
C PHE A 64 2.46 7.98 2.19
N TRP A 65 2.51 6.75 1.69
CA TRP A 65 1.64 5.66 2.15
C TRP A 65 2.17 5.12 3.47
N VAL A 66 1.28 4.93 4.43
CA VAL A 66 1.62 4.28 5.69
C VAL A 66 1.58 2.76 5.50
N GLY A 67 2.62 2.08 5.97
CA GLY A 67 2.73 0.63 5.90
C GLY A 67 2.07 -0.06 7.11
N PHE A 68 2.25 -1.37 7.22
CA PHE A 68 1.66 -2.19 8.27
C PHE A 68 2.42 -2.14 9.61
N GLN A 69 2.40 -1.03 10.33
CA GLN A 69 3.16 -0.87 11.59
C GLN A 69 2.36 -0.13 12.67
N TRP A 70 2.89 -0.23 13.91
CA TRP A 70 2.26 0.27 15.13
C TRP A 70 3.33 0.77 16.09
N TRP A 71 3.31 2.08 16.37
CA TRP A 71 4.30 2.75 17.19
C TRP A 71 3.68 3.40 18.41
N ASN A 72 4.36 3.28 19.54
CA ASN A 72 4.00 4.01 20.74
C ASN A 72 4.38 5.48 20.61
N TRP A 73 3.41 6.32 20.87
CA TRP A 73 3.55 7.76 20.99
C TRP A 73 3.14 8.25 22.36
N LYS A 74 3.64 9.41 22.74
CA LYS A 74 3.16 10.15 23.92
C LYS A 74 2.30 11.30 23.45
N HIS A 75 1.06 11.33 23.94
CA HIS A 75 0.17 12.45 23.71
C HIS A 75 0.87 13.76 24.16
N PRO A 76 0.93 14.80 23.31
CA PRO A 76 1.75 15.99 23.55
C PRO A 76 1.38 16.75 24.83
N LYS A 77 0.08 16.80 25.19
CA LYS A 77 -0.41 17.45 26.42
C LYS A 77 -0.48 16.52 27.64
N SER A 78 -1.18 15.38 27.53
CA SER A 78 -1.46 14.49 28.67
C SER A 78 -0.35 13.49 29.00
N GLY A 79 0.56 13.19 28.07
CA GLY A 79 1.60 12.16 28.23
C GLY A 79 1.09 10.71 28.19
N VAL A 80 -0.20 10.50 27.96
CA VAL A 80 -0.80 9.17 27.76
C VAL A 80 -0.22 8.51 26.50
N THR A 81 -0.01 7.19 26.54
CA THR A 81 0.49 6.46 25.37
C THR A 81 -0.63 6.31 24.33
N ILE A 82 -0.35 6.63 23.07
CA ILE A 82 -1.22 6.42 21.91
C ILE A 82 -0.48 5.51 20.92
N ILE A 83 -1.21 4.78 20.09
CA ILE A 83 -0.64 3.99 18.98
C ILE A 83 -0.85 4.76 17.67
N SER A 84 0.15 4.78 16.79
CA SER A 84 0.09 5.48 15.50
C SER A 84 0.88 4.71 14.43
N PRO A 85 0.56 4.85 13.12
CA PRO A 85 1.40 4.29 12.06
C PRO A 85 2.69 5.09 11.88
N TYR A 86 2.73 6.34 12.33
CA TYR A 86 3.93 7.17 12.15
C TYR A 86 4.96 6.81 13.22
N HIS A 87 6.23 6.72 12.88
CA HIS A 87 7.27 6.44 13.86
C HIS A 87 7.70 7.73 14.60
N PRO A 88 7.97 7.71 15.92
CA PRO A 88 8.31 8.92 16.69
C PRO A 88 9.58 9.66 16.26
N ALA A 89 10.56 8.96 15.68
CA ALA A 89 11.76 9.59 15.16
C ALA A 89 11.54 10.48 13.91
N THR A 90 10.37 10.40 13.25
CA THR A 90 9.99 11.37 12.21
C THR A 90 9.84 12.79 12.77
N GLY A 91 9.65 12.90 14.09
CA GLY A 91 9.50 14.14 14.83
C GLY A 91 8.15 14.84 14.64
N VAL A 92 7.21 14.28 13.89
CA VAL A 92 5.87 14.85 13.76
C VAL A 92 5.17 14.88 15.12
N SER A 93 4.07 15.61 15.25
CA SER A 93 3.18 15.44 16.41
C SER A 93 1.96 14.64 15.98
N VAL A 94 1.40 13.84 16.88
CA VAL A 94 0.18 13.05 16.61
C VAL A 94 -0.89 13.33 17.66
N LEU A 95 -2.15 13.32 17.24
CA LEU A 95 -3.30 13.43 18.12
C LEU A 95 -4.31 12.32 17.84
N PRO A 96 -5.06 11.84 18.85
CA PRO A 96 -6.22 10.98 18.60
C PRO A 96 -7.19 11.67 17.63
N ASP A 97 -7.75 10.89 16.70
CA ASP A 97 -8.58 11.42 15.60
C ASP A 97 -9.68 12.36 16.09
N LYS A 98 -10.44 11.97 17.12
CA LYS A 98 -11.50 12.81 17.70
C LYS A 98 -10.97 14.18 18.12
N GLU A 99 -9.85 14.22 18.84
CA GLU A 99 -9.26 15.48 19.30
C GLU A 99 -8.70 16.32 18.16
N TRP A 100 -8.24 15.65 17.09
CA TRP A 100 -7.74 16.31 15.89
C TRP A 100 -8.89 16.96 15.09
N PHE A 101 -9.99 16.24 14.85
CA PHE A 101 -11.18 16.75 14.15
C PHE A 101 -11.97 17.79 14.95
N ASP A 102 -11.85 17.79 16.28
CA ASP A 102 -12.45 18.82 17.14
C ASP A 102 -11.65 20.15 17.14
N GLN A 103 -10.46 20.18 16.52
CA GLN A 103 -9.62 21.38 16.40
C GLN A 103 -9.81 22.11 15.06
N ASP A 104 -9.67 23.44 15.09
CA ASP A 104 -9.60 24.28 13.89
C ASP A 104 -8.16 24.80 13.73
N PHE A 105 -7.47 24.33 12.70
CA PHE A 105 -6.09 24.71 12.41
C PHE A 105 -5.97 25.95 11.52
N SER A 106 -7.07 26.66 11.21
CA SER A 106 -7.01 27.88 10.40
C SER A 106 -6.31 29.07 11.09
N SER A 107 -6.10 29.01 12.40
CA SER A 107 -5.26 29.99 13.12
C SER A 107 -3.77 29.72 12.96
N GLU A 108 -3.39 28.49 12.63
CA GLU A 108 -2.01 28.10 12.33
C GLU A 108 -1.77 28.32 10.83
N TYR A 109 -1.36 29.53 10.47
CA TYR A 109 -1.08 29.92 9.08
C TYR A 109 0.32 30.53 8.95
N LEU A 110 0.85 30.48 7.74
CA LEU A 110 2.05 31.21 7.36
C LEU A 110 1.73 32.18 6.24
N ASP A 111 2.40 33.32 6.24
CA ASP A 111 2.38 34.22 5.10
C ASP A 111 3.25 33.64 3.97
N ASP A 112 2.86 33.95 2.73
CA ASP A 112 3.72 33.69 1.57
C ASP A 112 5.03 34.48 1.72
N ASP A 113 6.18 33.79 1.63
CA ASP A 113 7.50 34.40 1.61
C ASP A 113 8.13 34.22 0.21
N PRO A 114 8.15 35.27 -0.62
CA PRO A 114 8.75 35.21 -1.95
C PRO A 114 10.24 34.86 -1.95
N ASN A 115 10.97 34.97 -0.84
CA ASN A 115 12.39 34.65 -0.79
C ASN A 115 12.68 33.17 -0.46
N ARG A 116 11.66 32.41 -0.05
CA ARG A 116 11.77 30.98 0.27
C ARG A 116 11.14 30.13 -0.83
N SER A 117 11.50 28.84 -0.85
CA SER A 117 10.75 27.85 -1.62
C SER A 117 9.35 27.67 -1.03
N VAL A 118 8.34 27.42 -1.86
CA VAL A 118 7.00 27.07 -1.36
C VAL A 118 7.05 25.79 -0.53
N PHE A 119 7.90 24.82 -0.89
CA PHE A 119 8.06 23.59 -0.13
C PHE A 119 8.71 23.81 1.25
N ASP A 120 9.49 24.88 1.44
CA ASP A 120 10.03 25.22 2.77
C ASP A 120 8.97 25.84 3.67
N VAL A 121 8.10 26.70 3.12
CA VAL A 121 6.93 27.24 3.86
C VAL A 121 5.98 26.11 4.24
N MET A 122 5.69 25.22 3.29
CA MET A 122 4.84 24.05 3.51
C MET A 122 5.44 23.09 4.55
N TYR A 123 6.74 22.80 4.47
CA TYR A 123 7.38 21.93 5.46
C TYR A 123 7.33 22.53 6.86
N GLU A 124 7.46 23.85 7.02
CA GLU A 124 7.29 24.49 8.33
C GLU A 124 5.83 24.34 8.82
N LEU A 125 4.85 24.63 7.96
CA LEU A 125 3.44 24.55 8.32
C LEU A 125 3.01 23.13 8.71
N THR A 126 3.45 22.10 7.97
CA THR A 126 3.14 20.69 8.30
C THR A 126 3.75 20.22 9.62
N ARG A 127 4.75 20.92 10.14
CA ARG A 127 5.40 20.60 11.42
C ARG A 127 4.71 21.27 12.61
N ASN A 128 3.99 22.35 12.36
CA ASN A 128 3.20 23.05 13.38
C ASN A 128 1.87 22.35 13.66
N ILE A 129 1.35 21.59 12.69
CA ILE A 129 0.04 20.92 12.77
C ILE A 129 0.25 19.42 13.03
N PRO A 130 -0.37 18.84 14.08
CA PRO A 130 -0.26 17.41 14.35
C PRO A 130 -0.96 16.58 13.26
N LEU A 131 -0.61 15.30 13.14
CA LEU A 131 -1.28 14.32 12.28
C LEU A 131 -2.36 13.56 13.06
N PRO A 132 -3.46 13.13 12.41
CA PRO A 132 -4.42 12.21 13.01
C PRO A 132 -3.78 10.83 13.21
N ALA A 133 -3.92 10.24 14.39
CA ALA A 133 -3.19 9.04 14.78
C ALA A 133 -3.67 7.76 14.08
N HIS A 134 -4.95 7.66 13.69
CA HIS A 134 -5.53 6.41 13.17
C HIS A 134 -6.30 6.55 11.86
N SER A 135 -6.92 7.71 11.62
CA SER A 135 -7.76 8.00 10.44
C SER A 135 -8.91 6.99 10.22
N HIS A 136 -9.69 6.68 11.27
CA HIS A 136 -10.80 5.72 11.17
C HIS A 136 -11.94 6.18 10.25
N ALA A 137 -12.39 5.32 9.34
CA ALA A 137 -13.65 5.51 8.60
C ALA A 137 -14.86 5.16 9.48
N LYS A 138 -14.71 4.13 10.32
CA LYS A 138 -15.64 3.75 11.38
C LYS A 138 -14.86 3.26 12.58
N GLU A 139 -15.25 3.73 13.77
CA GLU A 139 -14.57 3.40 15.02
C GLU A 139 -14.53 1.89 15.27
N PRO A 140 -13.37 1.34 15.64
CA PRO A 140 -13.24 -0.06 16.05
C PRO A 140 -13.85 -0.31 17.43
N GLU A 141 -14.22 -1.56 17.69
CA GLU A 141 -14.71 -2.03 18.99
C GLU A 141 -13.75 -3.09 19.56
N ASN A 142 -13.15 -2.82 20.72
CA ASN A 142 -12.19 -3.72 21.38
C ASN A 142 -11.05 -4.19 20.45
N SER A 143 -10.61 -3.31 19.54
CA SER A 143 -9.59 -3.64 18.53
C SER A 143 -8.40 -2.68 18.58
N VAL A 144 -7.24 -3.17 18.12
CA VAL A 144 -6.09 -2.32 17.77
C VAL A 144 -6.10 -2.16 16.25
N ALA A 145 -6.55 -1.01 15.77
CA ALA A 145 -6.74 -0.75 14.35
C ALA A 145 -6.28 0.66 13.94
N ILE A 146 -6.08 0.85 12.64
CA ILE A 146 -5.71 2.07 11.91
C ILE A 146 -6.49 1.99 10.60
N LEU A 147 -7.06 3.10 10.14
CA LEU A 147 -7.94 3.13 8.95
C LEU A 147 -9.07 2.08 9.06
N SER A 148 -9.64 1.91 10.26
CA SER A 148 -10.67 0.92 10.54
C SER A 148 -11.97 1.22 9.77
N HIS A 149 -12.63 0.15 9.31
CA HIS A 149 -13.99 0.16 8.78
C HIS A 149 -14.99 -0.49 9.75
N GLY A 150 -14.66 -0.50 11.04
CA GLY A 150 -15.50 -1.08 12.11
C GLY A 150 -15.03 -2.45 12.58
N ASP A 151 -13.71 -2.61 12.74
CA ASP A 151 -13.10 -3.84 13.23
C ASP A 151 -13.55 -4.18 14.67
N ARG A 152 -13.87 -5.45 14.93
CA ARG A 152 -14.36 -5.93 16.23
C ARG A 152 -13.48 -7.03 16.83
N ASN A 153 -12.98 -6.82 18.05
CA ASN A 153 -12.14 -7.79 18.76
C ASN A 153 -10.91 -8.24 17.93
N SER A 154 -10.37 -7.35 17.09
CA SER A 154 -9.26 -7.64 16.19
C SER A 154 -7.98 -6.92 16.61
N TYR A 155 -6.83 -7.52 16.37
CA TYR A 155 -5.56 -6.95 16.81
C TYR A 155 -4.64 -6.72 15.62
N PHE A 156 -4.18 -5.47 15.50
CA PHE A 156 -3.31 -4.98 14.43
C PHE A 156 -3.97 -5.10 13.05
N SER A 157 -5.07 -4.37 12.88
CA SER A 157 -5.84 -4.30 11.63
C SER A 157 -5.63 -2.96 10.93
N LEU A 158 -5.16 -2.94 9.67
CA LEU A 158 -4.91 -1.71 8.92
C LEU A 158 -5.77 -1.64 7.65
N GLY A 159 -6.58 -0.60 7.50
CA GLY A 159 -7.36 -0.36 6.28
C GLY A 159 -8.40 -1.45 6.01
N SER A 160 -9.01 -2.02 7.06
CA SER A 160 -9.71 -3.30 6.97
C SER A 160 -11.06 -3.30 7.68
N GLU A 161 -11.86 -4.32 7.42
CA GLU A 161 -13.06 -4.68 8.18
C GLU A 161 -12.92 -6.13 8.64
N SER A 162 -12.62 -6.32 9.92
CA SER A 162 -12.36 -7.65 10.48
C SER A 162 -13.04 -7.91 11.83
N GLU A 163 -13.29 -9.17 12.13
CA GLU A 163 -13.85 -9.63 13.40
C GLU A 163 -13.04 -10.79 13.97
N GLN A 164 -12.68 -10.70 15.26
CA GLN A 164 -11.91 -11.74 15.98
C GLN A 164 -10.63 -12.17 15.27
N SER A 165 -9.98 -11.23 14.56
CA SER A 165 -8.88 -11.53 13.65
C SER A 165 -7.58 -10.85 14.06
N LEU A 166 -6.47 -11.34 13.53
CA LEU A 166 -5.12 -10.92 13.90
C LEU A 166 -4.31 -10.58 12.66
N PHE A 167 -3.62 -9.45 12.66
CA PHE A 167 -2.73 -9.06 11.57
C PHE A 167 -3.44 -9.04 10.21
N VAL A 168 -4.30 -8.05 10.01
CA VAL A 168 -5.13 -7.91 8.80
C VAL A 168 -4.79 -6.60 8.11
N TRP A 169 -4.52 -6.64 6.81
CA TRP A 169 -4.10 -5.47 6.05
C TRP A 169 -4.88 -5.38 4.74
N TRP A 170 -5.53 -4.23 4.51
CA TRP A 170 -6.31 -3.91 3.32
C TRP A 170 -7.33 -5.00 2.93
N SER A 171 -8.02 -5.56 3.91
CA SER A 171 -8.92 -6.69 3.69
C SER A 171 -10.30 -6.44 4.28
N THR A 172 -11.35 -6.90 3.61
CA THR A 172 -12.74 -6.70 4.04
C THR A 172 -13.42 -8.01 4.35
N ARG A 173 -14.40 -7.98 5.26
CA ARG A 173 -15.18 -9.16 5.68
C ARG A 173 -14.30 -10.32 6.16
N VAL A 174 -13.31 -10.01 7.00
CA VAL A 174 -12.39 -11.01 7.57
C VAL A 174 -12.92 -11.48 8.92
N GLN A 175 -12.97 -12.79 9.16
CA GLN A 175 -13.51 -13.37 10.39
C GLN A 175 -12.60 -14.47 10.94
N THR A 176 -12.30 -14.43 12.23
CA THR A 176 -11.52 -15.45 12.95
C THR A 176 -10.30 -15.94 12.16
N SER A 177 -9.54 -15.01 11.59
CA SER A 177 -8.43 -15.31 10.68
C SER A 177 -7.16 -14.57 11.12
N CYS A 178 -6.02 -15.02 10.62
CA CYS A 178 -4.72 -14.45 11.00
C CYS A 178 -3.81 -14.28 9.78
N LEU A 179 -3.11 -13.15 9.68
CA LEU A 179 -2.16 -12.86 8.60
C LEU A 179 -2.86 -12.81 7.22
N VAL A 180 -3.65 -11.75 6.98
CA VAL A 180 -4.47 -11.59 5.78
C VAL A 180 -4.15 -10.28 5.09
N TRP A 181 -3.79 -10.32 3.81
CA TRP A 181 -3.40 -9.18 2.99
C TRP A 181 -4.28 -9.06 1.75
N ASN A 182 -4.76 -7.85 1.46
CA ASN A 182 -5.47 -7.49 0.23
C ASN A 182 -6.52 -8.53 -0.21
N SER A 183 -7.38 -8.96 0.70
CA SER A 183 -8.30 -10.08 0.48
C SER A 183 -9.71 -9.76 0.94
N ASP A 184 -10.68 -10.53 0.45
CA ASP A 184 -12.10 -10.30 0.74
C ASP A 184 -12.82 -11.59 1.11
N GLN A 185 -13.72 -11.53 2.10
CA GLN A 185 -14.49 -12.70 2.58
C GLN A 185 -13.58 -13.85 2.99
N VAL A 186 -12.75 -13.62 4.02
CA VAL A 186 -11.81 -14.61 4.54
C VAL A 186 -12.26 -15.04 5.94
N ALA A 187 -12.51 -16.33 6.13
CA ALA A 187 -12.96 -16.86 7.41
C ALA A 187 -12.13 -18.07 7.84
N GLU A 188 -11.84 -18.18 9.14
CA GLU A 188 -11.19 -19.35 9.72
C GLU A 188 -9.85 -19.72 9.05
N SER A 189 -9.10 -18.74 8.55
CA SER A 189 -7.96 -18.99 7.64
C SER A 189 -6.66 -18.33 8.12
N TYR A 190 -5.53 -18.79 7.58
CA TYR A 190 -4.20 -18.30 7.94
C TYR A 190 -3.33 -18.02 6.72
N SER A 191 -2.62 -16.90 6.70
CA SER A 191 -1.70 -16.53 5.60
C SER A 191 -2.42 -16.51 4.25
N VAL A 192 -3.21 -15.47 4.01
CA VAL A 192 -4.03 -15.31 2.80
C VAL A 192 -3.67 -13.98 2.12
N ALA A 193 -3.35 -14.00 0.82
CA ALA A 193 -2.97 -12.82 0.04
C ALA A 193 -3.75 -12.73 -1.28
N ASN A 194 -4.19 -11.53 -1.66
CA ASN A 194 -4.84 -11.26 -2.96
C ASN A 194 -5.97 -12.24 -3.31
N SER A 195 -6.76 -12.66 -2.32
CA SER A 195 -7.68 -13.79 -2.49
C SER A 195 -9.09 -13.45 -2.05
N LYS A 196 -10.07 -14.19 -2.55
CA LYS A 196 -11.49 -13.93 -2.28
C LYS A 196 -12.25 -15.21 -1.92
N ASN A 197 -13.21 -15.12 -0.98
CA ASN A 197 -14.06 -16.24 -0.58
C ASN A 197 -13.24 -17.44 -0.07
N ILE A 198 -12.48 -17.21 0.99
CA ILE A 198 -11.54 -18.21 1.54
C ILE A 198 -12.05 -18.69 2.88
N HIS A 199 -12.24 -20.00 3.03
CA HIS A 199 -12.76 -20.57 4.28
C HIS A 199 -11.93 -21.76 4.76
N ASN A 200 -11.58 -21.77 6.04
CA ASN A 200 -10.85 -22.85 6.71
C ASN A 200 -9.55 -23.27 6.00
N SER A 201 -8.83 -22.32 5.40
CA SER A 201 -7.70 -22.60 4.52
C SER A 201 -6.39 -21.94 4.97
N LEU A 202 -5.25 -22.49 4.55
CA LEU A 202 -3.93 -22.07 5.01
C LEU A 202 -2.99 -21.77 3.82
N PHE A 203 -2.25 -20.67 3.84
CA PHE A 203 -1.27 -20.35 2.79
C PHE A 203 -1.91 -20.28 1.39
N VAL A 204 -2.82 -19.33 1.21
CA VAL A 204 -3.54 -19.11 -0.06
C VAL A 204 -3.05 -17.80 -0.69
N ARG A 205 -2.80 -17.83 -2.00
CA ARG A 205 -2.27 -16.72 -2.79
C ARG A 205 -3.09 -16.57 -4.08
N ASP A 206 -3.48 -15.36 -4.44
CA ASP A 206 -4.05 -15.03 -5.76
C ASP A 206 -5.12 -16.06 -6.21
N SER A 207 -6.05 -16.43 -5.31
CA SER A 207 -7.03 -17.51 -5.54
C SER A 207 -8.42 -17.10 -5.06
N SER A 208 -9.45 -17.74 -5.60
CA SER A 208 -10.84 -17.52 -5.21
C SER A 208 -11.59 -18.80 -4.90
N ASP A 209 -12.58 -18.72 -4.00
CA ASP A 209 -13.50 -19.81 -3.69
C ASP A 209 -12.74 -21.07 -3.20
N VAL A 210 -11.94 -20.91 -2.14
CA VAL A 210 -11.07 -21.96 -1.59
C VAL A 210 -11.60 -22.43 -0.24
N LEU A 211 -11.88 -23.74 -0.15
CA LEU A 211 -12.41 -24.36 1.06
C LEU A 211 -11.48 -25.45 1.60
N SER A 212 -11.19 -25.42 2.91
CA SER A 212 -10.49 -26.49 3.64
C SER A 212 -9.20 -26.96 2.97
N SER A 213 -8.45 -26.04 2.36
CA SER A 213 -7.27 -26.34 1.55
C SER A 213 -6.02 -25.67 2.10
N ALA A 214 -4.83 -26.12 1.66
CA ALA A 214 -3.59 -25.45 2.02
C ALA A 214 -2.59 -25.39 0.88
N PHE A 215 -1.73 -24.36 0.87
CA PHE A 215 -0.70 -24.16 -0.14
C PHE A 215 -1.32 -24.05 -1.55
N CYS A 216 -2.12 -23.02 -1.75
CA CYS A 216 -2.89 -22.79 -2.98
C CYS A 216 -2.43 -21.50 -3.68
N PHE A 217 -2.26 -21.54 -4.99
CA PHE A 217 -1.88 -20.38 -5.79
C PHE A 217 -2.52 -20.41 -7.18
N LEU A 218 -3.19 -19.33 -7.59
CA LEU A 218 -3.93 -19.29 -8.87
C LEU A 218 -4.95 -20.43 -8.98
N CYS A 219 -5.76 -20.62 -7.94
CA CYS A 219 -6.84 -21.60 -7.92
C CYS A 219 -8.21 -20.93 -7.86
N GLU A 220 -9.22 -21.58 -8.42
CA GLU A 220 -10.62 -21.13 -8.38
C GLU A 220 -11.56 -22.29 -8.07
N ASP A 221 -12.45 -22.14 -7.09
CA ASP A 221 -13.44 -23.17 -6.72
C ASP A 221 -12.79 -24.54 -6.42
N ILE A 222 -11.92 -24.57 -5.41
CA ILE A 222 -11.23 -25.80 -4.97
C ILE A 222 -11.56 -26.16 -3.53
N GLU A 223 -11.58 -27.46 -3.25
CA GLU A 223 -11.87 -27.97 -1.91
C GLU A 223 -10.97 -29.14 -1.51
N SER A 224 -10.51 -29.16 -0.26
CA SER A 224 -9.70 -30.26 0.27
C SER A 224 -8.47 -30.54 -0.60
N CYS A 225 -7.70 -29.49 -0.90
CA CYS A 225 -6.47 -29.55 -1.68
C CYS A 225 -5.25 -29.22 -0.81
N PHE A 226 -4.07 -29.68 -1.20
CA PHE A 226 -2.81 -29.46 -0.50
C PHE A 226 -1.65 -29.33 -1.49
N GLY A 227 -1.23 -28.10 -1.80
CA GLY A 227 -0.27 -27.85 -2.88
C GLY A 227 -0.97 -27.89 -4.24
N ALA A 228 -1.88 -26.96 -4.50
CA ALA A 228 -2.58 -26.86 -5.78
C ALA A 228 -2.22 -25.54 -6.46
N THR A 229 -1.92 -25.59 -7.76
CA THR A 229 -1.67 -24.38 -8.55
C THR A 229 -2.30 -24.46 -9.94
N ASN A 230 -2.89 -23.38 -10.44
CA ASN A 230 -3.57 -23.36 -11.73
C ASN A 230 -4.64 -24.47 -11.82
N GLN A 231 -5.49 -24.59 -10.81
CA GLN A 231 -6.53 -25.63 -10.74
C GLN A 231 -7.90 -24.98 -10.53
N SER A 232 -8.91 -25.48 -11.24
CA SER A 232 -10.28 -24.99 -11.15
C SER A 232 -11.28 -26.13 -11.00
N HIS A 233 -12.25 -25.99 -10.08
CA HIS A 233 -13.31 -26.99 -9.86
C HIS A 233 -12.80 -28.38 -9.43
N GLN A 234 -11.66 -28.44 -8.73
CA GLN A 234 -11.00 -29.69 -8.32
C GLN A 234 -11.06 -29.95 -6.81
N LYS A 235 -10.94 -31.23 -6.43
CA LYS A 235 -10.81 -31.68 -5.04
C LYS A 235 -9.72 -32.72 -4.88
N PHE A 236 -9.17 -32.85 -3.67
CA PHE A 236 -8.22 -33.92 -3.33
C PHE A 236 -6.91 -33.89 -4.12
N ILE A 237 -6.47 -32.70 -4.52
CA ILE A 237 -5.15 -32.48 -5.11
C ILE A 237 -4.09 -32.51 -4.02
N PHE A 238 -3.00 -33.25 -4.23
CA PHE A 238 -1.82 -33.22 -3.38
C PHE A 238 -0.57 -32.91 -4.21
N PHE A 239 -0.07 -31.68 -4.17
CA PHE A 239 1.06 -31.21 -4.99
C PHE A 239 0.84 -31.43 -6.49
N ASN A 240 -0.29 -30.91 -7.01
CA ASN A 240 -0.80 -31.08 -8.38
C ASN A 240 -1.03 -32.53 -8.82
N GLU A 241 -1.02 -33.50 -7.89
CA GLU A 241 -1.42 -34.89 -8.14
C GLU A 241 -2.89 -35.09 -7.72
N GLN A 242 -3.75 -35.50 -8.64
CA GLN A 242 -5.13 -35.88 -8.32
C GLN A 242 -5.16 -37.22 -7.60
N LEU A 243 -5.72 -37.24 -6.39
CA LEU A 243 -5.85 -38.44 -5.58
C LEU A 243 -7.30 -38.86 -5.41
N SER A 244 -7.48 -40.10 -4.94
CA SER A 244 -8.73 -40.50 -4.29
C SER A 244 -8.87 -39.82 -2.92
N GLU A 245 -10.10 -39.63 -2.47
CA GLU A 245 -10.41 -39.03 -1.16
C GLU A 245 -9.68 -39.73 0.00
N SER A 246 -9.73 -41.07 0.05
CA SER A 246 -9.10 -41.85 1.12
C SER A 246 -7.57 -41.72 1.12
N GLU A 247 -6.95 -41.68 -0.07
CA GLU A 247 -5.52 -41.49 -0.20
C GLU A 247 -5.11 -40.06 0.20
N PHE A 248 -5.87 -39.05 -0.22
CA PHE A 248 -5.63 -37.67 0.17
C PHE A 248 -5.64 -37.51 1.69
N HIS A 249 -6.69 -38.00 2.36
CA HIS A 249 -6.78 -37.93 3.82
C HIS A 249 -5.63 -38.68 4.49
N SER A 250 -5.26 -39.87 4.01
CA SER A 250 -4.12 -40.62 4.54
C SER A 250 -2.78 -39.88 4.39
N ARG A 251 -2.56 -39.17 3.27
CA ARG A 251 -1.38 -38.32 3.08
C ARG A 251 -1.42 -37.09 3.97
N ARG A 252 -2.60 -36.46 4.15
CA ARG A 252 -2.78 -35.27 4.99
C ARG A 252 -2.56 -35.53 6.48
N GLU A 253 -2.99 -36.67 6.99
CA GLU A 253 -2.80 -37.06 8.40
C GLU A 253 -1.32 -37.16 8.81
N LYS A 254 -0.43 -37.40 7.84
CA LYS A 254 1.03 -37.48 8.06
C LYS A 254 1.71 -36.12 8.14
N VAL A 255 0.98 -35.04 7.87
CA VAL A 255 1.51 -33.67 7.85
C VAL A 255 1.18 -32.98 9.17
N ASP A 256 2.22 -32.59 9.90
CA ASP A 256 2.10 -31.84 11.14
C ASP A 256 2.65 -30.42 10.95
N LEU A 257 1.77 -29.46 10.62
CA LEU A 257 2.15 -28.05 10.46
C LEU A 257 2.31 -27.32 11.80
N SER A 258 2.04 -28.00 12.92
CA SER A 258 2.16 -27.42 14.26
C SER A 258 3.62 -27.27 14.71
N LYS A 259 4.55 -27.86 13.95
CA LYS A 259 6.00 -27.84 14.12
C LYS A 259 6.67 -27.02 13.05
N ARG A 260 7.50 -26.06 13.44
CA ARG A 260 8.14 -25.10 12.52
C ARG A 260 9.05 -25.83 11.53
N SER A 261 9.79 -26.85 11.96
CA SER A 261 10.66 -27.64 11.07
C SER A 261 9.90 -28.31 9.92
N GLU A 262 8.70 -28.86 10.18
CA GLU A 262 7.87 -29.46 9.13
C GLU A 262 7.13 -28.41 8.31
N LEU A 263 6.64 -27.33 8.94
CA LEU A 263 6.02 -26.21 8.21
C LEU A 263 6.98 -25.60 7.18
N GLU A 264 8.23 -25.31 7.57
CA GLU A 264 9.23 -24.73 6.67
C GLU A 264 9.58 -25.64 5.50
N LYS A 265 9.58 -26.96 5.72
CA LYS A 265 9.75 -27.95 4.65
C LYS A 265 8.61 -27.92 3.64
N TRP A 266 7.36 -27.80 4.09
CA TRP A 266 6.21 -27.69 3.19
C TRP A 266 6.14 -26.32 2.50
N MET A 267 6.44 -25.24 3.20
CA MET A 267 6.60 -23.91 2.61
C MET A 267 7.70 -23.88 1.54
N GLY A 268 8.83 -24.56 1.78
CA GLY A 268 9.90 -24.72 0.79
C GLY A 268 9.42 -25.43 -0.48
N LYS A 269 8.65 -26.52 -0.33
CA LYS A 269 8.03 -27.20 -1.48
C LYS A 269 7.01 -26.32 -2.20
N PHE A 270 6.22 -25.54 -1.47
CA PHE A 270 5.24 -24.63 -2.07
C PHE A 270 5.92 -23.50 -2.84
N ARG A 271 6.98 -22.90 -2.29
CA ARG A 271 7.81 -21.91 -3.00
C ARG A 271 8.42 -22.48 -4.27
N ASP A 272 8.92 -23.71 -4.24
CA ASP A 272 9.43 -24.41 -5.44
C ASP A 272 8.31 -24.66 -6.47
N LEU A 273 7.13 -25.10 -6.01
CA LEU A 273 5.97 -25.31 -6.87
C LEU A 273 5.61 -24.00 -7.60
N VAL A 274 5.38 -22.92 -6.84
CA VAL A 274 4.99 -21.61 -7.36
C VAL A 274 6.07 -20.99 -8.26
N GLY A 275 7.34 -21.04 -7.85
CA GLY A 275 8.43 -20.36 -8.56
C GLY A 275 8.94 -21.11 -9.80
N ASN A 276 8.99 -22.45 -9.75
CA ASN A 276 9.70 -23.24 -10.76
C ASN A 276 8.79 -24.15 -11.60
N LYS A 277 7.57 -24.46 -11.15
CA LYS A 277 6.70 -25.46 -11.81
C LYS A 277 5.36 -24.88 -12.27
N THR A 278 4.85 -23.88 -11.56
CA THR A 278 3.63 -23.19 -11.94
C THR A 278 3.89 -22.26 -13.12
N ILE A 279 2.99 -22.27 -14.09
CA ILE A 279 2.96 -21.28 -15.17
C ILE A 279 2.21 -20.06 -14.66
N TRP A 280 2.81 -18.88 -14.79
CA TRP A 280 2.17 -17.62 -14.42
C TRP A 280 1.55 -16.95 -15.65
N PRO A 281 0.42 -16.25 -15.49
CA PRO A 281 -0.07 -15.36 -16.53
C PRO A 281 0.82 -14.10 -16.64
N GLU A 282 0.71 -13.39 -17.77
CA GLU A 282 1.38 -12.11 -17.99
C GLU A 282 0.97 -11.02 -16.99
N ASN A 283 -0.26 -11.08 -16.48
CA ASN A 283 -0.84 -10.25 -15.42
C ASN A 283 -2.03 -10.98 -14.79
N LEU A 284 -2.51 -10.47 -13.66
CA LEU A 284 -3.63 -10.98 -12.87
C LEU A 284 -4.91 -10.14 -13.06
N ASN A 285 -5.07 -9.54 -14.24
CA ASN A 285 -6.20 -8.68 -14.57
C ASN A 285 -7.45 -9.48 -14.94
N ALA A 286 -8.64 -8.94 -14.64
CA ALA A 286 -9.92 -9.50 -15.05
C ALA A 286 -10.93 -8.43 -15.48
N GLY A 287 -11.61 -8.67 -16.60
CA GLY A 287 -12.67 -7.78 -17.10
C GLY A 287 -12.16 -6.42 -17.60
N ASP A 288 -10.90 -6.34 -18.00
CA ASP A 288 -10.23 -5.11 -18.42
C ASP A 288 -10.31 -4.89 -19.95
N ILE A 289 -10.65 -3.66 -20.38
CA ILE A 289 -10.73 -3.27 -21.79
C ILE A 289 -9.72 -2.16 -22.06
N GLN A 290 -8.91 -2.33 -23.12
CA GLN A 290 -7.90 -1.32 -23.52
C GLN A 290 -7.05 -0.84 -22.34
N SER A 291 -6.65 -1.76 -21.46
CA SER A 291 -5.93 -1.42 -20.24
C SER A 291 -4.63 -2.20 -20.14
N THR A 292 -3.63 -1.60 -19.51
CA THR A 292 -2.32 -2.20 -19.26
C THR A 292 -1.92 -1.97 -17.81
N GLY A 293 -1.32 -2.98 -17.19
CA GLY A 293 -1.02 -2.95 -15.78
C GLY A 293 -1.16 -4.30 -15.10
N GLU A 294 -1.29 -4.26 -13.78
CA GLU A 294 -1.36 -5.43 -12.92
C GLU A 294 -2.48 -5.27 -11.87
N TYR A 295 -3.11 -6.38 -11.48
CA TYR A 295 -4.26 -6.41 -10.56
C TYR A 295 -5.41 -5.46 -10.97
N LEU A 296 -5.74 -5.42 -12.26
CA LEU A 296 -6.83 -4.59 -12.80
C LEU A 296 -8.15 -5.37 -12.84
N TYR A 297 -9.20 -4.85 -12.22
CA TYR A 297 -10.49 -5.55 -12.13
C TYR A 297 -11.65 -4.65 -12.55
N ASP A 298 -12.32 -4.99 -13.66
CA ASP A 298 -13.47 -4.26 -14.20
C ASP A 298 -13.12 -2.77 -14.43
N VAL A 299 -12.19 -2.52 -15.35
CA VAL A 299 -11.66 -1.19 -15.67
C VAL A 299 -11.58 -0.97 -17.18
N SER A 300 -11.48 0.28 -17.62
CA SER A 300 -11.37 0.63 -19.04
C SER A 300 -10.43 1.80 -19.30
N ASP A 301 -9.64 1.76 -20.38
CA ASP A 301 -8.72 2.86 -20.76
C ASP A 301 -7.77 3.26 -19.61
N CYS A 302 -7.18 2.27 -18.95
CA CYS A 302 -6.25 2.45 -17.84
C CYS A 302 -4.85 1.99 -18.27
N HIS A 303 -3.87 2.88 -18.33
CA HIS A 303 -2.53 2.59 -18.85
C HIS A 303 -1.45 2.63 -17.77
N ALA A 304 -0.59 1.61 -17.75
CA ALA A 304 0.47 1.40 -16.75
C ALA A 304 -0.02 1.50 -15.29
N CYS A 305 -1.21 0.97 -15.01
CA CYS A 305 -1.84 1.05 -13.70
C CYS A 305 -1.54 -0.17 -12.81
N TYR A 306 -1.70 -0.03 -11.50
CA TYR A 306 -1.48 -1.11 -10.53
C TYR A 306 -2.61 -1.16 -9.50
N ALA A 307 -3.24 -2.32 -9.32
CA ALA A 307 -4.31 -2.54 -8.34
C ALA A 307 -5.47 -1.54 -8.48
N CYS A 308 -6.00 -1.36 -9.70
CA CYS A 308 -7.15 -0.47 -9.97
C CYS A 308 -8.43 -1.30 -10.18
N VAL A 309 -9.52 -0.92 -9.51
CA VAL A 309 -10.73 -1.74 -9.44
C VAL A 309 -12.03 -0.94 -9.64
N LYS A 310 -13.14 -1.65 -9.75
CA LYS A 310 -14.52 -1.12 -9.65
C LYS A 310 -14.80 0.02 -10.63
N HIS A 311 -14.91 -0.29 -11.92
CA HIS A 311 -15.26 0.67 -12.97
C HIS A 311 -14.33 1.89 -13.05
N SER A 312 -13.07 1.73 -12.64
CA SER A 312 -12.07 2.78 -12.83
C SER A 312 -11.80 2.98 -14.32
N LYS A 313 -11.62 4.23 -14.75
CA LYS A 313 -11.46 4.55 -16.17
C LYS A 313 -10.60 5.75 -16.48
N ASP A 314 -10.06 5.83 -17.68
CA ASP A 314 -9.28 6.98 -18.15
C ASP A 314 -8.15 7.30 -17.15
N LEU A 315 -7.32 6.30 -16.83
CA LEU A 315 -6.26 6.40 -15.83
C LEU A 315 -4.88 6.23 -16.46
N PHE A 316 -3.88 6.98 -15.98
CA PHE A 316 -2.51 6.88 -16.49
C PHE A 316 -1.48 6.85 -15.36
N TYR A 317 -0.71 5.75 -15.23
CA TYR A 317 0.24 5.55 -14.13
C TYR A 317 -0.40 5.74 -12.73
N CYS A 318 -1.62 5.24 -12.54
CA CYS A 318 -2.30 5.27 -11.26
C CYS A 318 -2.09 3.98 -10.47
N SER A 319 -2.21 4.05 -9.15
CA SER A 319 -2.13 2.88 -8.29
C SER A 319 -3.25 2.86 -7.24
N PHE A 320 -3.71 1.69 -6.84
CA PHE A 320 -4.73 1.53 -5.79
C PHE A 320 -5.98 2.38 -6.02
N ALA A 321 -6.43 2.48 -7.28
CA ALA A 321 -7.65 3.20 -7.62
C ALA A 321 -8.89 2.33 -7.36
N ALA A 322 -9.98 2.96 -6.95
CA ALA A 322 -11.29 2.31 -6.89
C ALA A 322 -12.34 3.33 -7.29
N GLU A 323 -13.13 3.05 -8.34
CA GLU A 323 -14.05 4.03 -8.94
C GLU A 323 -13.35 5.37 -9.25
N GLY A 324 -12.10 5.30 -9.69
CA GLY A 324 -11.30 6.46 -10.06
C GLY A 324 -11.50 6.84 -11.53
N SER A 325 -11.53 8.13 -11.86
CA SER A 325 -11.61 8.55 -13.26
C SER A 325 -10.73 9.75 -13.64
N ASP A 326 -10.38 9.86 -14.91
CA ASP A 326 -9.73 11.04 -15.48
C ASP A 326 -8.45 11.46 -14.76
N SER A 327 -7.64 10.52 -14.27
CA SER A 327 -6.56 10.79 -13.33
C SER A 327 -5.22 10.24 -13.80
N ALA A 328 -4.13 10.93 -13.45
CA ALA A 328 -2.79 10.51 -13.81
C ALA A 328 -1.81 10.59 -12.62
N PHE A 329 -0.87 9.65 -12.54
CA PHE A 329 0.19 9.60 -11.52
C PHE A 329 -0.33 9.59 -10.08
N SER A 330 -1.54 9.08 -9.85
CA SER A 330 -2.32 9.31 -8.63
C SER A 330 -2.84 8.01 -8.01
N THR A 331 -3.43 8.12 -6.81
CA THR A 331 -4.21 7.04 -6.18
C THR A 331 -5.67 7.45 -5.96
N PRO A 332 -6.49 7.54 -7.02
CA PRO A 332 -7.85 8.06 -6.94
C PRO A 332 -8.82 7.01 -6.37
N ILE A 333 -9.37 7.26 -5.17
CA ILE A 333 -10.41 6.44 -4.56
C ILE A 333 -11.72 7.22 -4.55
N PHE A 334 -12.73 6.74 -5.28
CA PHE A 334 -13.99 7.44 -5.55
C PHE A 334 -13.77 8.89 -6.02
N SER A 335 -12.66 9.12 -6.73
CA SER A 335 -12.15 10.46 -7.01
C SER A 335 -11.91 10.62 -8.51
N SER A 336 -12.01 11.86 -8.99
CA SER A 336 -11.82 12.16 -10.41
C SER A 336 -10.96 13.38 -10.63
N LYS A 337 -10.29 13.45 -11.79
CA LYS A 337 -9.34 14.53 -12.11
C LYS A 337 -8.25 14.70 -11.05
N CYS A 338 -7.60 13.61 -10.65
CA CYS A 338 -6.44 13.66 -9.77
C CYS A 338 -5.14 13.64 -10.59
N PHE A 339 -4.20 14.54 -10.27
CA PHE A 339 -2.89 14.58 -10.92
C PHE A 339 -1.77 14.60 -9.89
N GLU A 340 -0.91 13.58 -9.93
CA GLU A 340 0.17 13.39 -8.96
C GLU A 340 -0.30 13.62 -7.51
N ALA A 341 -1.45 13.05 -7.15
CA ALA A 341 -2.08 13.21 -5.85
C ALA A 341 -2.31 11.84 -5.21
N THR A 342 -2.12 11.75 -3.89
CA THR A 342 -2.18 10.45 -3.22
C THR A 342 -2.96 10.45 -1.92
N ASN A 343 -3.53 9.29 -1.56
CA ASN A 343 -4.53 9.10 -0.50
C ASN A 343 -5.77 9.99 -0.66
N GLN A 344 -6.29 10.09 -1.88
CA GLN A 344 -7.49 10.88 -2.19
C GLN A 344 -8.74 10.06 -1.97
N PHE A 345 -9.76 10.65 -1.36
CA PHE A 345 -11.04 9.99 -1.15
C PHE A 345 -12.20 10.92 -1.50
N GLN A 346 -13.12 10.47 -2.36
CA GLN A 346 -14.32 11.22 -2.75
C GLN A 346 -14.04 12.66 -3.20
N SER A 347 -12.93 12.90 -3.88
CA SER A 347 -12.45 14.24 -4.22
C SER A 347 -12.44 14.49 -5.72
N HIS A 348 -12.48 15.76 -6.11
CA HIS A 348 -12.51 16.19 -7.52
C HIS A 348 -11.47 17.27 -7.78
N ASP A 349 -10.73 17.14 -8.88
CA ASP A 349 -9.73 18.14 -9.30
C ASP A 349 -8.65 18.41 -8.22
N ILE A 350 -7.82 17.39 -7.97
CA ILE A 350 -6.78 17.43 -6.94
C ILE A 350 -5.41 17.29 -7.59
N ARG A 351 -4.49 18.23 -7.31
CA ARG A 351 -3.15 18.21 -7.89
C ARG A 351 -2.08 18.28 -6.80
N TYR A 352 -1.01 17.50 -6.94
CA TYR A 352 0.19 17.56 -6.09
C TYR A 352 -0.10 17.51 -4.57
N SER A 353 -1.16 16.80 -4.17
CA SER A 353 -1.69 16.85 -2.80
C SER A 353 -1.66 15.48 -2.13
N TYR A 354 -1.64 15.50 -0.80
CA TYR A 354 -1.64 14.31 0.06
C TYR A 354 -2.87 14.32 0.96
N ALA A 355 -3.58 13.20 1.01
CA ALA A 355 -4.63 12.95 1.99
C ALA A 355 -5.72 14.05 1.98
N CYS A 356 -6.29 14.36 0.80
CA CYS A 356 -7.45 15.25 0.72
C CYS A 356 -8.73 14.43 0.56
N TYR A 357 -9.71 14.68 1.43
CA TYR A 357 -10.92 13.88 1.54
C TYR A 357 -12.14 14.77 1.31
N ARG A 358 -13.01 14.39 0.38
CA ARG A 358 -14.19 15.17 -0.03
C ARG A 358 -13.86 16.61 -0.40
N CYS A 359 -12.71 16.81 -1.03
CA CYS A 359 -12.24 18.14 -1.42
C CYS A 359 -12.44 18.39 -2.92
N GLN A 360 -12.41 19.67 -3.29
CA GLN A 360 -12.54 20.11 -4.67
C GLN A 360 -11.51 21.19 -5.01
N SER A 361 -10.90 21.13 -6.21
CA SER A 361 -9.98 22.17 -6.71
C SER A 361 -8.82 22.46 -5.74
N MET A 362 -8.10 21.41 -5.33
CA MET A 362 -7.00 21.53 -4.37
C MET A 362 -5.64 21.41 -5.07
N GLU A 363 -4.68 22.24 -4.67
CA GLU A 363 -3.29 22.13 -5.13
C GLU A 363 -2.32 22.18 -3.94
N TYR A 364 -1.30 21.33 -3.94
CA TYR A 364 -0.26 21.28 -2.89
C TYR A 364 -0.80 21.22 -1.46
N SER A 365 -1.94 20.55 -1.23
CA SER A 365 -2.58 20.50 0.07
C SER A 365 -2.33 19.18 0.80
N TYR A 366 -2.43 19.22 2.13
CA TYR A 366 -1.97 18.15 3.02
C TYR A 366 -2.99 17.91 4.14
N LEU A 367 -3.59 16.72 4.24
CA LEU A 367 -4.58 16.38 5.29
C LEU A 367 -5.77 17.34 5.36
N CYS A 368 -6.34 17.73 4.21
CA CYS A 368 -7.51 18.60 4.16
C CYS A 368 -8.81 17.79 3.99
N TYR A 369 -9.89 18.27 4.59
CA TYR A 369 -11.19 17.61 4.56
C TYR A 369 -12.30 18.61 4.23
N ASP A 370 -13.16 18.24 3.27
CA ASP A 370 -14.31 19.05 2.88
C ASP A 370 -13.92 20.48 2.44
N CYS A 371 -12.73 20.66 1.87
CA CYS A 371 -12.19 21.96 1.46
C CYS A 371 -12.35 22.19 -0.05
N GLU A 372 -12.40 23.47 -0.43
CA GLU A 372 -12.55 23.89 -1.82
C GLU A 372 -11.59 25.03 -2.14
N ASP A 373 -11.03 25.08 -3.35
CA ASP A 373 -10.19 26.21 -3.81
C ASP A 373 -9.12 26.61 -2.78
N CYS A 374 -8.25 25.66 -2.44
CA CYS A 374 -7.16 25.89 -1.48
C CYS A 374 -5.82 25.48 -2.07
N PHE A 375 -4.79 26.27 -1.72
CA PHE A 375 -3.42 26.07 -2.17
C PHE A 375 -2.47 25.97 -0.97
N GLY A 376 -1.64 24.93 -0.90
CA GLY A 376 -0.65 24.85 0.17
C GLY A 376 -1.27 24.74 1.57
N CYS A 377 -2.49 24.23 1.70
CA CYS A 377 -3.16 24.19 3.00
C CYS A 377 -2.88 22.88 3.73
N VAL A 378 -2.87 22.92 5.06
CA VAL A 378 -2.55 21.80 5.93
C VAL A 378 -3.61 21.65 7.01
N GLY A 379 -4.23 20.47 7.12
CA GLY A 379 -5.12 20.14 8.24
C GLY A 379 -6.46 20.89 8.25
N LEU A 380 -6.89 21.51 7.16
CA LEU A 380 -8.11 22.32 7.15
C LEU A 380 -9.38 21.48 7.05
N HIS A 381 -10.46 22.02 7.62
CA HIS A 381 -11.81 21.46 7.59
C HIS A 381 -12.84 22.48 7.10
N ARG A 382 -13.58 22.16 6.04
CA ARG A 382 -14.69 23.00 5.54
C ARG A 382 -14.26 24.46 5.31
N LYS A 383 -13.10 24.65 4.69
CA LYS A 383 -12.55 25.96 4.35
C LYS A 383 -12.50 26.15 2.84
N LYS A 384 -12.52 27.42 2.42
CA LYS A 384 -12.45 27.82 1.02
C LYS A 384 -11.59 29.06 0.83
N ASN A 385 -10.89 29.18 -0.30
CA ASN A 385 -10.05 30.34 -0.64
C ASN A 385 -8.94 30.58 0.40
N HIS A 386 -8.19 29.52 0.74
CA HIS A 386 -7.06 29.61 1.66
C HIS A 386 -5.74 29.32 0.95
N ILE A 387 -4.70 30.08 1.32
CA ILE A 387 -3.31 29.85 0.90
C ILE A 387 -2.46 29.74 2.14
N PHE A 388 -1.74 28.64 2.33
CA PHE A 388 -0.94 28.36 3.53
C PHE A 388 -1.74 28.55 4.84
N ASN A 389 -2.98 28.04 4.83
CA ASN A 389 -4.01 28.19 5.86
C ASN A 389 -4.55 29.61 6.11
N LYS A 390 -3.99 30.63 5.44
CA LYS A 390 -4.50 31.99 5.55
C LYS A 390 -5.71 32.17 4.63
N SER A 391 -6.80 32.74 5.17
CA SER A 391 -8.01 33.04 4.40
C SER A 391 -7.86 34.30 3.55
N TYR A 392 -8.42 34.27 2.34
CA TYR A 392 -8.46 35.40 1.42
C TYR A 392 -9.89 35.63 0.92
N ALA A 393 -10.21 36.87 0.59
CA ALA A 393 -11.37 37.17 -0.26
C ALA A 393 -11.11 36.58 -1.66
N GLU A 394 -12.17 36.14 -2.36
CA GLU A 394 -12.07 35.38 -3.62
C GLU A 394 -11.21 36.06 -4.69
N ASP A 395 -11.43 37.34 -4.98
CA ASP A 395 -10.63 38.08 -5.97
C ASP A 395 -9.15 38.16 -5.57
N ALA A 396 -8.88 38.35 -4.27
CA ALA A 396 -7.53 38.41 -3.74
C ALA A 396 -6.85 37.04 -3.73
N TYR A 397 -7.61 35.96 -3.49
CA TYR A 397 -7.14 34.59 -3.55
C TYR A 397 -6.62 34.27 -4.95
N TRP A 398 -7.40 34.52 -5.99
CA TRP A 398 -7.01 34.20 -7.37
C TRP A 398 -5.81 35.03 -7.84
N GLN A 399 -5.78 36.34 -7.50
CA GLN A 399 -4.63 37.20 -7.79
C GLN A 399 -3.35 36.69 -7.13
N LYS A 400 -3.43 36.32 -5.84
CA LYS A 400 -2.28 35.83 -5.08
C LYS A 400 -1.82 34.45 -5.57
N LEU A 401 -2.77 33.57 -5.90
CA LEU A 401 -2.49 32.25 -6.44
C LEU A 401 -1.76 32.33 -7.79
N ASP A 402 -2.19 33.22 -8.68
CA ASP A 402 -1.55 33.42 -9.99
C ASP A 402 -0.09 33.87 -9.84
N GLU A 403 0.18 34.77 -8.88
CA GLU A 403 1.54 35.22 -8.52
C GLU A 403 2.40 34.04 -8.02
N ILE A 404 1.88 33.26 -7.05
CA ILE A 404 2.61 32.13 -6.45
C ILE A 404 2.91 31.07 -7.50
N LYS A 405 1.93 30.69 -8.32
CA LYS A 405 2.10 29.68 -9.38
C LYS A 405 3.11 30.12 -10.42
N CYS A 406 3.08 31.38 -10.85
CA CYS A 406 4.09 31.92 -11.76
C CYS A 406 5.50 31.85 -11.16
N ARG A 407 5.67 32.27 -9.90
CA ARG A 407 6.96 32.23 -9.20
C ARG A 407 7.47 30.81 -9.04
N MET A 408 6.62 29.87 -8.65
CA MET A 408 7.00 28.46 -8.53
C MET A 408 7.39 27.87 -9.89
N LEU A 409 6.68 28.22 -10.97
CA LEU A 409 7.03 27.78 -12.32
C LEU A 409 8.39 28.33 -12.77
N ASP A 410 8.67 29.61 -12.51
CA ASP A 410 9.96 30.25 -12.81
C ASP A 410 11.13 29.64 -12.01
N ARG A 411 10.83 29.01 -10.87
CA ARG A 411 11.79 28.31 -10.00
C ARG A 411 11.85 26.81 -10.23
N ASP A 412 11.09 26.29 -11.20
CA ASP A 412 10.97 24.86 -11.46
C ASP A 412 10.39 24.05 -10.28
N GLU A 413 9.67 24.71 -9.37
CA GLU A 413 8.98 24.10 -8.22
C GLU A 413 7.58 23.61 -8.58
N TYR A 414 6.85 24.38 -9.40
CA TYR A 414 5.49 24.00 -9.81
C TYR A 414 5.57 22.83 -10.78
N GLY A 415 4.86 21.74 -10.49
CA GLY A 415 4.89 20.50 -11.26
C GLY A 415 5.56 19.35 -10.53
N GLN A 416 6.15 19.60 -9.36
CA GLN A 416 6.75 18.58 -8.52
C GLN A 416 5.81 18.21 -7.37
N PHE A 417 5.70 16.93 -7.02
CA PHE A 417 5.08 16.54 -5.75
C PHE A 417 5.89 17.04 -4.53
N PHE A 418 5.32 16.91 -3.34
CA PHE A 418 6.04 17.17 -2.10
C PHE A 418 7.37 16.41 -2.02
N PRO A 419 8.46 17.07 -1.58
CA PRO A 419 9.70 16.38 -1.26
C PRO A 419 9.50 15.30 -0.18
N ILE A 420 10.21 14.17 -0.28
CA ILE A 420 10.02 13.03 0.63
C ILE A 420 10.27 13.39 2.11
N ARG A 421 11.08 14.41 2.42
CA ARG A 421 11.24 14.91 3.80
C ARG A 421 9.93 15.33 4.48
N MET A 422 8.87 15.59 3.69
CA MET A 422 7.53 15.91 4.16
C MET A 422 6.67 14.66 4.42
N SER A 423 7.12 13.48 3.99
CA SER A 423 6.42 12.22 4.27
C SER A 423 6.47 11.89 5.77
N PRO A 424 5.35 11.41 6.35
CA PRO A 424 5.32 10.95 7.72
C PRO A 424 5.75 9.48 7.85
N THR A 425 6.14 8.84 6.75
CA THR A 425 6.54 7.43 6.68
C THR A 425 8.07 7.30 6.66
N TYR A 426 8.58 6.15 7.11
CA TYR A 426 10.00 5.82 6.98
C TYR A 426 10.23 4.61 6.09
N PHE A 427 11.49 4.38 5.75
CA PHE A 427 11.92 3.35 4.79
C PHE A 427 11.16 2.01 4.92
N GLY A 428 11.17 1.38 6.10
CA GLY A 428 10.60 0.04 6.29
C GLY A 428 9.07 -0.06 6.13
N GLU A 429 8.39 1.06 5.94
CA GLU A 429 6.94 1.15 5.79
C GLU A 429 6.49 1.73 4.46
N ALA A 430 7.38 2.45 3.79
CA ALA A 430 7.02 3.25 2.63
C ALA A 430 6.42 2.38 1.53
N GLY A 431 5.34 2.87 0.92
CA GLY A 431 4.77 2.23 -0.27
C GLY A 431 5.80 2.08 -1.39
N ALA A 432 6.76 3.00 -1.48
CA ALA A 432 7.88 2.93 -2.40
C ALA A 432 8.72 1.65 -2.23
N VAL A 433 8.86 1.15 -0.99
CA VAL A 433 9.58 -0.08 -0.70
C VAL A 433 8.68 -1.27 -0.95
N ASN A 434 7.50 -1.28 -0.32
CA ASN A 434 6.63 -2.46 -0.30
C ASN A 434 6.01 -2.76 -1.69
N HIS A 435 5.65 -1.73 -2.46
CA HIS A 435 4.96 -1.90 -3.75
C HIS A 435 5.83 -1.58 -4.96
N PHE A 436 6.88 -0.78 -4.80
CA PHE A 436 7.77 -0.38 -5.91
C PHE A 436 9.21 -0.88 -5.76
N GLY A 437 9.50 -1.69 -4.73
CA GLY A 437 10.78 -2.36 -4.57
C GLY A 437 11.99 -1.43 -4.38
N ALA A 438 11.77 -0.21 -3.87
CA ALA A 438 12.87 0.69 -3.55
C ALA A 438 13.76 0.09 -2.45
N ASP A 439 15.07 0.07 -2.67
CA ASP A 439 16.03 -0.29 -1.63
C ASP A 439 16.45 0.95 -0.81
N LEU A 440 17.25 0.73 0.25
CA LEU A 440 17.68 1.82 1.13
C LEU A 440 18.49 2.89 0.39
N SER A 441 19.29 2.49 -0.60
CA SER A 441 20.11 3.43 -1.38
C SER A 441 19.25 4.31 -2.28
N GLU A 442 18.19 3.75 -2.85
CA GLU A 442 17.22 4.50 -3.64
C GLU A 442 16.41 5.44 -2.74
N TRP A 443 15.92 4.94 -1.59
CA TRP A 443 15.21 5.75 -0.60
C TRP A 443 16.02 6.97 -0.13
N GLU A 444 17.29 6.78 0.23
CA GLU A 444 18.18 7.87 0.63
C GLU A 444 18.40 8.87 -0.51
N ARG A 445 18.56 8.38 -1.76
CA ARG A 445 18.71 9.23 -2.94
C ARG A 445 17.48 10.08 -3.23
N LEU A 446 16.28 9.57 -2.95
CA LEU A 446 15.03 10.31 -3.07
C LEU A 446 14.80 11.28 -1.89
N GLY A 447 15.70 11.33 -0.90
CA GLY A 447 15.64 12.21 0.25
C GLY A 447 14.84 11.64 1.43
N GLY A 448 14.67 10.33 1.48
CA GLY A 448 13.99 9.63 2.56
C GLY A 448 14.79 9.57 3.85
N THR A 449 14.09 9.50 4.99
CA THR A 449 14.71 9.37 6.32
C THR A 449 14.79 7.91 6.76
N SER A 450 15.85 7.55 7.48
CA SER A 450 16.04 6.23 8.06
C SER A 450 16.47 6.38 9.52
N PHE A 451 15.95 5.52 10.39
CA PHE A 451 16.22 5.53 11.82
C PHE A 451 16.16 4.11 12.38
N ASP A 452 16.71 3.94 13.58
CA ASP A 452 16.60 2.68 14.31
C ASP A 452 15.13 2.43 14.72
N PRO A 453 14.52 1.26 14.42
CA PRO A 453 13.10 1.00 14.68
C PRO A 453 12.68 1.06 16.15
N GLU A 454 13.61 0.90 17.11
CA GLU A 454 13.29 1.01 18.54
C GLU A 454 13.58 2.40 19.14
N SER A 455 14.06 3.33 18.31
CA SER A 455 14.46 4.68 18.75
C SER A 455 13.28 5.58 19.14
N ALA A 456 13.59 6.72 19.75
CA ALA A 456 12.62 7.76 20.12
C ALA A 456 11.42 7.25 20.96
N GLY A 457 11.58 6.14 21.68
CA GLY A 457 10.52 5.54 22.51
C GLY A 457 9.47 4.75 21.73
N ALA A 458 9.71 4.43 20.46
CA ALA A 458 8.75 3.80 19.54
C ALA A 458 8.14 2.48 20.03
N ILE A 459 8.85 1.77 20.91
CA ILE A 459 8.41 0.49 21.45
C ILE A 459 7.92 0.56 22.91
N GLY A 460 7.91 1.76 23.52
CA GLY A 460 7.38 1.98 24.87
C GLY A 460 7.89 0.98 25.92
N ASP A 461 6.98 0.32 26.61
CA ASP A 461 7.32 -0.63 27.68
C ASP A 461 7.97 -1.94 27.19
N LEU A 462 7.98 -2.22 25.89
CA LEU A 462 8.78 -3.33 25.33
C LEU A 462 10.28 -3.09 25.49
N ALA A 463 10.71 -1.84 25.66
CA ALA A 463 12.12 -1.52 25.88
C ALA A 463 12.63 -1.96 27.26
N LYS A 464 11.72 -2.27 28.20
CA LYS A 464 12.06 -2.62 29.58
C LYS A 464 12.27 -4.12 29.74
N GLY A 465 13.32 -4.49 30.47
CA GLY A 465 13.63 -5.87 30.84
C GLY A 465 14.42 -6.62 29.77
N ASP A 466 14.77 -7.87 30.10
CA ASP A 466 15.50 -8.75 29.19
C ASP A 466 14.57 -9.28 28.10
N SER A 467 15.10 -9.44 26.89
CA SER A 467 14.41 -10.05 25.76
C SER A 467 14.96 -11.45 25.49
N THR A 468 14.07 -12.37 25.13
CA THR A 468 14.43 -13.71 24.65
C THR A 468 14.74 -13.64 23.15
N PRO A 469 15.84 -14.22 22.65
CA PRO A 469 16.10 -14.39 21.21
C PRO A 469 14.96 -15.12 20.50
N SER A 470 14.64 -14.71 19.27
CA SER A 470 13.58 -15.35 18.49
C SER A 470 13.82 -16.84 18.22
N CYS A 471 15.08 -17.26 18.16
CA CYS A 471 15.47 -18.65 17.94
C CYS A 471 15.16 -19.58 19.14
N GLU A 472 14.92 -19.04 20.33
CA GLU A 472 14.51 -19.82 21.51
C GLU A 472 13.01 -20.15 21.55
N ILE A 473 12.22 -19.60 20.62
CA ILE A 473 10.80 -19.97 20.48
C ILE A 473 10.73 -21.48 20.15
N PRO A 474 9.96 -22.28 20.92
CA PRO A 474 9.74 -23.70 20.67
C PRO A 474 9.38 -24.01 19.22
N ASP A 475 9.77 -25.19 18.75
CA ASP A 475 9.45 -25.64 17.40
C ASP A 475 7.95 -25.93 17.26
N ALA A 476 7.34 -26.55 18.29
CA ALA A 476 5.95 -26.97 18.29
C ALA A 476 5.03 -26.00 19.07
N ILE A 477 3.84 -25.72 18.55
CA ILE A 477 2.87 -24.84 19.24
C ILE A 477 2.38 -25.40 20.57
N ASP A 478 2.35 -26.72 20.73
CA ASP A 478 1.93 -27.37 21.97
C ASP A 478 2.91 -27.16 23.13
N GLU A 479 4.16 -26.79 22.82
CA GLU A 479 5.21 -26.47 23.80
C GLU A 479 5.14 -25.01 24.26
N MET A 480 4.46 -24.15 23.51
CA MET A 480 4.25 -22.74 23.85
C MET A 480 3.20 -22.61 24.96
N LYS A 481 3.53 -22.85 26.23
CA LYS A 481 2.58 -22.68 27.34
C LYS A 481 2.29 -21.20 27.64
N ASP A 482 1.03 -20.86 27.89
CA ASP A 482 0.61 -19.46 28.04
C ASP A 482 1.38 -18.71 29.13
N LYS A 483 1.57 -19.34 30.29
CA LYS A 483 2.29 -18.77 31.45
C LYS A 483 3.74 -18.37 31.14
N ASP A 484 4.34 -18.98 30.11
CA ASP A 484 5.75 -18.82 29.78
C ASP A 484 5.96 -17.90 28.56
N TRP A 485 4.95 -17.78 27.69
CA TRP A 485 5.10 -17.13 26.38
C TRP A 485 4.14 -15.98 26.10
N VAL A 486 2.95 -15.94 26.70
CA VAL A 486 2.04 -14.79 26.54
C VAL A 486 2.65 -13.59 27.23
N GLY A 487 2.84 -12.49 26.48
CA GLY A 487 3.44 -11.26 27.00
C GLY A 487 4.96 -11.32 27.23
N ARG A 488 5.64 -12.45 26.99
CA ARG A 488 7.11 -12.52 27.03
C ARG A 488 7.70 -11.71 25.88
N VAL A 489 8.70 -10.88 26.18
CA VAL A 489 9.40 -10.05 25.19
C VAL A 489 10.35 -10.93 24.39
N VAL A 490 10.14 -10.98 23.07
CA VAL A 490 11.02 -11.67 22.12
C VAL A 490 11.69 -10.62 21.23
N LEU A 491 12.98 -10.78 20.96
CA LEU A 491 13.71 -9.99 19.97
C LEU A 491 13.82 -10.78 18.66
N ASP A 492 13.31 -10.20 17.56
CA ASP A 492 13.64 -10.62 16.20
C ASP A 492 14.89 -9.85 15.75
N GLU A 493 16.02 -10.55 15.70
CA GLU A 493 17.32 -9.98 15.38
C GLU A 493 17.41 -9.48 13.94
N ALA A 494 16.73 -10.13 13.00
CA ALA A 494 16.72 -9.74 11.59
C ALA A 494 15.89 -8.46 11.39
N ALA A 495 14.75 -8.37 12.08
CA ALA A 495 13.92 -7.17 12.08
C ALA A 495 14.50 -6.02 12.92
N ARG A 496 15.42 -6.33 13.84
CA ARG A 496 15.86 -5.44 14.94
C ARG A 496 14.65 -4.89 15.71
N ARG A 497 13.67 -5.76 15.98
CA ARG A 497 12.42 -5.37 16.65
C ARG A 497 11.98 -6.39 17.68
N LYS A 498 11.57 -5.89 18.84
CA LYS A 498 10.90 -6.66 19.88
C LYS A 498 9.40 -6.82 19.62
N PHE A 499 8.86 -7.97 19.98
CA PHE A 499 7.43 -8.25 19.98
C PHE A 499 7.03 -9.15 21.15
N ARG A 500 5.72 -9.39 21.31
CA ARG A 500 5.14 -10.32 22.29
C ARG A 500 4.02 -11.08 21.62
N PHE A 501 3.82 -12.33 22.06
CA PHE A 501 2.64 -13.09 21.66
C PHE A 501 1.41 -12.66 22.44
N LEU A 502 0.30 -12.54 21.74
CA LEU A 502 -1.01 -12.38 22.35
C LEU A 502 -1.59 -13.76 22.72
N LYS A 503 -2.41 -13.82 23.77
CA LYS A 503 -3.15 -15.05 24.11
C LYS A 503 -4.08 -15.50 22.96
N PRO A 504 -4.88 -14.62 22.33
CA PRO A 504 -5.66 -14.96 21.13
C PRO A 504 -4.82 -15.50 19.97
N GLU A 505 -3.58 -15.01 19.80
CA GLU A 505 -2.66 -15.46 18.75
C GLU A 505 -2.21 -16.90 18.98
N LEU A 506 -1.72 -17.24 20.19
CA LEU A 506 -1.35 -18.62 20.49
C LEU A 506 -2.54 -19.57 20.44
N ASP A 507 -3.72 -19.12 20.86
CA ASP A 507 -4.94 -19.92 20.76
C ASP A 507 -5.34 -20.19 19.31
N PHE A 508 -5.20 -19.20 18.44
CA PHE A 508 -5.43 -19.39 17.01
C PHE A 508 -4.46 -20.44 16.44
N TYR A 509 -3.16 -20.33 16.72
CA TYR A 509 -2.16 -21.29 16.26
C TYR A 509 -2.42 -22.72 16.75
N ARG A 510 -2.82 -22.89 18.02
CA ARG A 510 -3.21 -24.21 18.55
C ARG A 510 -4.43 -24.77 17.83
N ARG A 511 -5.49 -23.97 17.65
CA ARG A 511 -6.72 -24.40 16.97
C ARG A 511 -6.45 -24.82 15.53
N LYS A 512 -5.62 -24.06 14.80
CA LYS A 512 -5.26 -24.34 13.41
C LYS A 512 -4.09 -25.30 13.24
N LYS A 513 -3.47 -25.74 14.34
CA LYS A 513 -2.27 -26.60 14.35
C LYS A 513 -1.15 -26.02 13.47
N ILE A 514 -0.81 -24.75 13.73
CA ILE A 514 0.24 -24.00 13.02
C ILE A 514 1.38 -23.71 13.98
N ALA A 515 2.61 -23.86 13.51
CA ALA A 515 3.80 -23.59 14.28
C ALA A 515 3.89 -22.11 14.72
N PRO A 516 4.46 -21.83 15.90
CA PRO A 516 4.69 -20.47 16.34
C PRO A 516 5.76 -19.79 15.46
N PRO A 517 5.49 -18.57 14.98
CA PRO A 517 6.42 -17.81 14.16
C PRO A 517 7.60 -17.29 14.99
N THR A 518 8.77 -17.16 14.38
CA THR A 518 9.94 -16.51 15.01
C THR A 518 10.10 -15.05 14.60
N ARG A 519 9.44 -14.64 13.51
CA ARG A 519 9.56 -13.31 12.93
C ARG A 519 8.53 -12.34 13.48
N HIS A 520 8.92 -11.07 13.64
CA HIS A 520 8.04 -9.97 14.04
C HIS A 520 6.81 -9.90 13.13
N PHE A 521 5.62 -9.69 13.72
CA PHE A 521 4.34 -9.78 13.00
C PHE A 521 4.21 -8.85 11.80
N THR A 522 4.78 -7.64 11.87
CA THR A 522 4.83 -6.78 10.69
C THR A 522 5.61 -7.40 9.55
N TRP A 523 6.80 -7.94 9.82
CA TRP A 523 7.60 -8.48 8.74
C TRP A 523 7.00 -9.76 8.15
N ARG A 524 6.24 -10.53 8.94
CA ARG A 524 5.40 -11.61 8.40
C ARG A 524 4.37 -11.10 7.39
N MET A 525 3.77 -9.94 7.65
CA MET A 525 2.82 -9.29 6.73
C MET A 525 3.51 -8.70 5.49
N ILE A 526 4.69 -8.09 5.67
CA ILE A 526 5.49 -7.58 4.55
C ILE A 526 5.99 -8.71 3.65
N ASP A 527 6.44 -9.84 4.23
CA ASP A 527 6.81 -11.02 3.46
C ASP A 527 5.63 -11.53 2.63
N LEU A 528 4.44 -11.59 3.23
CA LEU A 528 3.21 -11.99 2.56
C LEU A 528 2.89 -11.05 1.39
N LEU A 529 3.05 -9.74 1.60
CA LEU A 529 2.88 -8.74 0.54
C LEU A 529 3.89 -8.96 -0.59
N HIS A 530 5.17 -9.16 -0.29
CA HIS A 530 6.23 -9.32 -1.30
C HIS A 530 6.12 -10.60 -2.14
N GLU A 531 5.28 -11.57 -1.75
CA GLU A 531 4.89 -12.67 -2.63
C GLU A 531 4.03 -12.20 -3.82
N SER A 532 3.38 -11.03 -3.70
CA SER A 532 2.60 -10.37 -4.76
C SER A 532 3.49 -9.71 -5.81
N ASN A 533 2.94 -9.42 -6.99
CA ASN A 533 3.64 -8.63 -7.99
C ASN A 533 3.77 -7.16 -7.57
N LEU A 534 4.90 -6.53 -7.90
CA LEU A 534 5.20 -5.12 -7.69
C LEU A 534 4.55 -4.24 -8.76
N ALA A 535 4.40 -2.95 -8.46
CA ALA A 535 4.03 -1.90 -9.41
C ALA A 535 5.21 -1.44 -10.29
N VAL A 536 6.12 -2.36 -10.61
CA VAL A 536 7.31 -2.14 -11.46
C VAL A 536 7.26 -3.15 -12.58
N PHE A 537 7.39 -2.70 -13.82
CA PHE A 537 7.20 -3.54 -14.99
C PHE A 537 8.51 -3.76 -15.75
N GLU A 538 8.61 -4.89 -16.44
CA GLU A 538 9.70 -5.22 -17.35
C GLU A 538 9.16 -5.93 -18.60
N ASP A 539 9.90 -5.81 -19.70
CA ASP A 539 9.58 -6.49 -20.94
C ASP A 539 10.30 -7.84 -20.96
N VAL A 540 9.56 -8.92 -21.22
CA VAL A 540 10.05 -10.29 -21.30
C VAL A 540 9.42 -11.00 -22.50
N ASP A 541 9.96 -12.15 -22.90
CA ASP A 541 9.35 -12.98 -23.93
C ASP A 541 8.46 -14.05 -23.30
N CYS A 542 7.25 -14.26 -23.85
CA CYS A 542 6.38 -15.37 -23.47
C CYS A 542 7.13 -16.71 -23.60
N ALA A 543 7.18 -17.50 -22.54
CA ALA A 543 7.96 -18.73 -22.51
C ALA A 543 7.46 -19.83 -23.49
N LYS A 544 6.21 -19.72 -23.98
CA LYS A 544 5.62 -20.68 -24.93
C LYS A 544 5.77 -20.27 -26.40
N CYS A 545 5.57 -19.00 -26.72
CA CYS A 545 5.49 -18.53 -28.11
C CYS A 545 6.48 -17.40 -28.46
N SER A 546 7.29 -16.96 -27.50
CA SER A 546 8.34 -15.94 -27.65
C SER A 546 7.85 -14.57 -28.12
N GLN A 547 6.55 -14.27 -27.96
CA GLN A 547 6.06 -12.92 -28.22
C GLN A 547 6.45 -11.99 -27.06
N PRO A 548 6.90 -10.75 -27.32
CA PRO A 548 7.19 -9.79 -26.26
C PRO A 548 5.93 -9.47 -25.47
N ILE A 549 6.05 -9.49 -24.15
CA ILE A 549 5.01 -9.12 -23.18
C ILE A 549 5.63 -8.22 -22.12
N ARG A 550 4.80 -7.36 -21.54
CA ARG A 550 5.18 -6.51 -20.41
C ARG A 550 4.54 -7.04 -19.15
N VAL A 551 5.36 -7.36 -18.15
CA VAL A 551 4.92 -8.06 -16.94
C VAL A 551 5.37 -7.29 -15.70
N ALA A 552 4.64 -7.44 -14.60
CA ALA A 552 5.08 -6.91 -13.32
C ALA A 552 6.24 -7.73 -12.74
N LYS A 553 7.16 -7.08 -12.04
CA LYS A 553 8.25 -7.75 -11.30
C LYS A 553 7.69 -8.42 -10.06
N ASN A 554 8.32 -9.50 -9.61
CA ASN A 554 8.01 -10.16 -8.35
C ASN A 554 9.29 -10.30 -7.53
N MET A 555 9.24 -9.98 -6.24
CA MET A 555 10.43 -10.03 -5.37
C MET A 555 10.83 -11.45 -4.98
N VAL A 556 9.84 -12.33 -4.79
CA VAL A 556 10.06 -13.69 -4.29
C VAL A 556 10.28 -14.68 -5.44
N TYR A 557 9.61 -14.45 -6.57
CA TYR A 557 9.63 -15.33 -7.76
C TYR A 557 10.12 -14.59 -9.02
N PRO A 558 11.35 -14.05 -9.04
CA PRO A 558 11.83 -13.24 -10.18
C PRO A 558 12.01 -14.05 -11.46
N ASN A 559 12.31 -15.36 -11.36
CA ASN A 559 12.63 -16.23 -12.51
C ASN A 559 11.48 -17.17 -12.92
N ARG A 560 10.24 -16.80 -12.58
CA ARG A 560 9.04 -17.62 -12.84
C ARG A 560 8.78 -17.76 -14.35
N THR A 561 8.16 -18.87 -14.74
CA THR A 561 7.77 -19.09 -16.15
C THR A 561 6.48 -18.35 -16.44
N ILE A 562 6.50 -17.41 -17.39
CA ILE A 562 5.36 -16.55 -17.72
C ILE A 562 4.85 -16.82 -19.13
N TYR A 563 3.55 -17.00 -19.27
CA TYR A 563 2.85 -17.08 -20.56
C TYR A 563 2.05 -15.81 -20.82
N CYS A 564 2.03 -15.38 -22.08
CA CYS A 564 1.07 -14.38 -22.52
C CYS A 564 -0.37 -14.86 -22.31
N LYS A 565 -1.33 -13.94 -22.23
CA LYS A 565 -2.73 -14.26 -21.91
C LYS A 565 -3.34 -15.36 -22.80
N PRO A 566 -3.21 -15.34 -24.15
CA PRO A 566 -3.68 -16.46 -24.98
C PRO A 566 -3.03 -17.80 -24.66
N CYS A 567 -1.70 -17.82 -24.46
CA CYS A 567 -0.98 -19.06 -24.15
C CYS A 567 -1.35 -19.62 -22.78
N TYR A 568 -1.58 -18.74 -21.81
CA TYR A 568 -1.99 -19.09 -20.45
C TYR A 568 -3.40 -19.69 -20.44
N LEU A 569 -4.37 -19.06 -21.13
CA LEU A 569 -5.73 -19.60 -21.23
C LEU A 569 -5.75 -20.98 -21.89
N THR A 570 -5.03 -21.17 -23.00
CA THR A 570 -4.88 -22.52 -23.61
C THR A 570 -4.20 -23.52 -22.67
N TYR A 571 -3.26 -23.07 -21.83
CA TYR A 571 -2.63 -23.95 -20.84
C TYR A 571 -3.64 -24.40 -19.78
N LEU A 572 -4.46 -23.50 -19.26
CA LEU A 572 -5.52 -23.81 -18.30
C LEU A 572 -6.57 -24.75 -18.89
N GLU A 573 -7.02 -24.55 -20.14
CA GLU A 573 -7.96 -25.47 -20.79
C GLU A 573 -7.43 -26.92 -20.90
N GLN A 574 -6.11 -27.08 -20.89
CA GLN A 574 -5.44 -28.38 -21.04
C GLN A 574 -5.05 -29.04 -19.71
N HIS A 575 -4.87 -28.26 -18.64
CA HIS A 575 -4.26 -28.72 -17.38
C HIS A 575 -4.97 -28.24 -16.11
N GLY A 576 -5.92 -27.32 -16.25
CA GLY A 576 -6.63 -26.63 -15.16
C GLY A 576 -7.81 -27.37 -14.59
#